data_AF-A0A6A5W5P8-F1
#
_entry.id   AF-A0A6A5W5P8-F1
#
_cell.length_a   1.000
_cell.length_b   1.000
_cell.length_c   1.000
_cell.angle_alpha   90.00
_cell.angle_beta   90.00
_cell.angle_gamma   90.00
#
_symmetry.space_group_name_H-M   'P 1'
#
loop_
_entity.id
_entity.type
_entity.pdbx_description
1 polymer ?
#
loop_
_entity_poly.entity_id
_entity_poly.type
_entity_poly.pdbx_seq_one_letter_code
_entity_poly.pdbx_strand_id
1 'polypeptide(L)'
;MKVLTKEEEAAHYNATIRGGTIGGVIGTAIGTVAVVAASKRYATFRSLSVPFRAFLVTSSGTFIAVIAADRASAAYDIEHTPEKKAQIEREKAKIAQYEAGKTALQRAQTWAGENRYPILFGFWVVSMAGSFYLVNRNPYLSGSQKLVQARMYAQGSTLALLMASFAVEGSDAAKGKGRWETVKVLDPNDPTHKHMIEKRIHHERYAGEDQWRDMIEAEEARINERKAAAKAKIQEATAAKDKANAESDVD
;
A
#
# COMPACT_ATOMS: atom_id res chain seq x y z
N MET A 1 17.96 14.04 10.02
CA MET A 1 17.86 12.65 10.50
C MET A 1 18.01 12.67 12.01
N LYS A 2 17.06 12.10 12.76
CA LYS A 2 17.22 11.91 14.21
C LYS A 2 18.22 10.76 14.41
N VAL A 3 19.28 11.00 15.18
CA VAL A 3 20.19 9.92 15.59
C VAL A 3 19.45 9.13 16.67
N LEU A 4 19.25 7.84 16.43
CA LEU A 4 18.58 6.96 17.37
C LEU A 4 19.47 6.77 18.61
N THR A 5 18.85 6.66 19.77
CA THR A 5 19.56 6.24 20.98
C THR A 5 19.89 4.75 20.86
N LYS A 6 20.99 4.30 21.50
CA LYS A 6 21.37 2.88 21.50
C LYS A 6 20.27 1.95 22.03
N GLU A 7 19.43 2.46 22.93
CA GLU A 7 18.30 1.73 23.49
C GLU A 7 17.16 1.58 22.46
N GLU A 8 16.83 2.64 21.72
CA GLU A 8 15.85 2.61 20.63
C GLU A 8 16.31 1.68 19.50
N GLU A 9 17.61 1.66 19.17
CA GLU A 9 18.17 0.74 18.18
C GLU A 9 18.06 -0.73 18.62
N ALA A 10 18.37 -1.02 19.88
CA ALA A 10 18.25 -2.37 20.44
C ALA A 10 16.79 -2.84 20.47
N ALA A 11 15.86 -1.96 20.83
CA ALA A 11 14.43 -2.26 20.85
C ALA A 11 13.88 -2.48 19.42
N HIS A 12 14.28 -1.66 18.45
CA HIS A 12 13.96 -1.87 17.03
C HIS A 12 14.51 -3.21 16.53
N TYR A 13 15.78 -3.52 16.83
CA TYR A 13 16.40 -4.79 16.46
C TYR A 13 15.63 -5.99 17.05
N ASN A 14 15.28 -5.93 18.34
CA ASN A 14 14.52 -6.99 18.99
C ASN A 14 13.13 -7.19 18.36
N ALA A 15 12.44 -6.11 18.00
CA ALA A 15 11.15 -6.18 17.31
C ALA A 15 11.27 -6.89 15.95
N THR A 16 12.28 -6.51 15.15
CA THR A 16 12.58 -7.10 13.85
C THR A 16 12.92 -8.58 13.95
N ILE A 17 13.81 -8.95 14.88
CA ILE A 17 14.19 -10.36 15.10
C ILE A 17 13.00 -11.18 15.58
N ARG A 18 12.16 -10.65 16.48
CA ARG A 18 10.96 -11.33 16.95
C ARG A 18 9.99 -11.58 15.79
N GLY A 19 9.73 -10.57 14.96
CA GLY A 19 8.88 -10.69 13.77
C GLY A 19 9.43 -11.71 12.77
N GLY A 20 10.72 -11.63 12.46
CA GLY A 20 11.40 -12.56 11.56
C GLY A 20 11.41 -14.00 12.07
N THR A 21 11.62 -14.20 13.38
CA THR A 21 11.61 -15.55 13.99
C THR A 21 10.22 -16.18 13.91
N ILE A 22 9.17 -15.42 14.25
CA ILE A 22 7.78 -15.89 14.15
C ILE A 22 7.44 -16.20 12.69
N GLY A 23 7.79 -15.30 11.75
CA GLY A 23 7.60 -15.52 10.32
C GLY A 23 8.35 -16.74 9.80
N GLY A 24 9.59 -16.96 10.25
CA GLY A 24 10.39 -18.12 9.87
C GLY A 24 9.79 -19.43 10.34
N VAL A 25 9.33 -19.51 11.59
CA VAL A 25 8.66 -20.72 12.12
C VAL A 25 7.39 -21.01 11.33
N ILE A 26 6.55 -20.01 11.09
CA ILE A 26 5.33 -20.15 10.30
C ILE A 26 5.66 -20.58 8.87
N GLY A 27 6.63 -19.93 8.24
CA GLY A 27 7.02 -20.22 6.86
C GLY A 27 7.59 -21.61 6.68
N THR A 28 8.46 -22.06 7.59
CA THR A 28 8.99 -23.43 7.59
C THR A 28 7.88 -24.45 7.83
N ALA A 29 6.92 -24.17 8.72
CA ALA A 29 5.77 -25.05 8.94
C ALA A 29 4.91 -25.18 7.67
N ILE A 30 4.57 -24.05 7.03
CA ILE A 30 3.82 -24.03 5.75
C ILE A 30 4.60 -24.79 4.66
N GLY A 31 5.90 -24.53 4.51
CA GLY A 31 6.75 -25.21 3.55
C GLY A 31 6.80 -26.71 3.77
N THR A 32 6.92 -27.13 5.02
CA THR A 32 6.92 -28.56 5.39
C THR A 32 5.61 -29.22 5.02
N VAL A 33 4.48 -28.61 5.40
CA VAL A 33 3.14 -29.13 5.06
C VAL A 33 2.98 -29.22 3.54
N ALA A 34 3.39 -28.19 2.79
CA ALA A 34 3.31 -28.17 1.34
C ALA A 34 4.15 -29.29 0.68
N VAL A 35 5.41 -29.46 1.11
CA VAL A 35 6.30 -30.49 0.58
C VAL A 35 5.80 -31.90 0.92
N VAL A 36 5.30 -32.12 2.14
CA VAL A 36 4.74 -33.41 2.58
C VAL A 36 3.47 -33.73 1.80
N ALA A 37 2.54 -32.79 1.67
CA ALA A 37 1.30 -32.96 0.90
C ALA A 37 1.60 -33.27 -0.58
N ALA A 38 2.53 -32.52 -1.19
CA ALA A 38 2.95 -32.75 -2.56
C ALA A 38 3.61 -34.12 -2.74
N SER A 39 4.44 -34.57 -1.79
CA SER A 39 5.10 -35.88 -1.82
C SER A 39 4.11 -37.05 -1.69
N LYS A 40 3.00 -36.85 -0.96
CA LYS A 40 1.91 -37.83 -0.90
C LYS A 40 1.17 -37.92 -2.23
N ARG A 41 0.83 -36.78 -2.85
CA ARG A 41 -0.04 -36.73 -4.04
C ARG A 41 0.68 -37.02 -5.36
N TYR A 42 1.95 -36.61 -5.50
CA TYR A 42 2.66 -36.60 -6.78
C TYR A 42 3.96 -37.43 -6.72
N ALA A 43 4.10 -38.35 -7.67
CA ALA A 43 5.29 -39.21 -7.78
C ALA A 43 6.58 -38.40 -8.00
N THR A 44 6.51 -37.30 -8.75
CA THR A 44 7.64 -36.40 -9.01
C THR A 44 8.21 -35.79 -7.73
N PHE A 45 7.35 -35.38 -6.79
CA PHE A 45 7.81 -34.85 -5.50
C PHE A 45 8.42 -35.96 -4.62
N ARG A 46 7.89 -37.17 -4.74
CA ARG A 46 8.38 -38.36 -4.05
C ARG A 46 9.73 -38.87 -4.60
N SER A 47 10.08 -38.54 -5.84
CA SER A 47 11.40 -38.84 -6.42
C SER A 47 12.44 -37.76 -6.14
N LEU A 48 12.06 -36.61 -5.56
CA LEU A 48 13.03 -35.58 -5.15
C LEU A 48 13.94 -36.10 -4.03
N SER A 49 15.22 -35.75 -4.09
CA SER A 49 16.20 -36.07 -3.05
C SER A 49 15.87 -35.36 -1.75
N VAL A 50 16.31 -35.92 -0.62
CA VAL A 50 16.14 -35.33 0.71
C VAL A 50 16.71 -33.90 0.78
N PRO A 51 17.92 -33.61 0.26
CA PRO A 51 18.45 -32.24 0.25
C PRO A 51 17.57 -31.26 -0.51
N PHE A 52 16.98 -31.68 -1.64
CA PHE A 52 16.14 -30.79 -2.43
C PHE A 52 14.80 -30.49 -1.75
N ARG A 53 14.22 -31.46 -1.04
CA ARG A 53 13.04 -31.22 -0.20
C ARG A 53 13.34 -30.29 0.96
N ALA A 54 14.48 -30.48 1.64
CA ALA A 54 14.93 -29.60 2.71
C ALA A 54 15.11 -28.17 2.19
N PHE A 55 15.73 -28.01 1.02
CA PHE A 55 15.89 -26.70 0.36
C PHE A 55 14.56 -25.99 0.11
N LEU A 56 13.53 -26.70 -0.37
CA LEU A 56 12.20 -26.10 -0.58
C LEU A 56 11.59 -25.62 0.74
N VAL A 57 11.69 -26.43 1.80
CA VAL A 57 11.20 -26.08 3.13
C VAL A 57 11.94 -24.88 3.72
N THR A 58 13.28 -24.91 3.73
CA THR A 58 14.08 -23.82 4.30
C THR A 58 13.93 -22.53 3.51
N SER A 59 13.88 -22.59 2.17
CA SER A 59 13.66 -21.41 1.32
C SER A 59 12.34 -20.72 1.63
N SER A 60 11.26 -21.48 1.84
CA SER A 60 9.96 -20.90 2.21
C SER A 60 9.98 -20.24 3.60
N GLY A 61 10.70 -20.84 4.55
CA GLY A 61 10.93 -20.27 5.88
C GLY A 61 11.68 -18.96 5.81
N THR A 62 12.83 -18.94 5.13
CA THR A 62 13.64 -17.72 4.96
C THR A 62 12.86 -16.60 4.27
N PHE A 63 12.13 -16.93 3.20
CA PHE A 63 11.34 -15.94 2.47
C PHE A 63 10.27 -15.26 3.35
N ILE A 64 9.52 -16.05 4.10
CA ILE A 64 8.46 -15.52 4.98
C ILE A 64 9.07 -14.82 6.21
N ALA A 65 10.21 -15.30 6.72
CA ALA A 65 10.95 -14.65 7.79
C ALA A 65 11.37 -13.23 7.42
N VAL A 66 11.94 -13.04 6.23
CA VAL A 66 12.38 -11.71 5.75
C VAL A 66 11.19 -10.75 5.66
N ILE A 67 10.09 -11.16 5.03
CA ILE A 67 8.89 -10.31 4.90
C ILE A 67 8.31 -9.95 6.28
N ALA A 68 8.26 -10.91 7.22
CA ALA A 68 7.76 -10.66 8.56
C ALA A 68 8.68 -9.75 9.37
N ALA A 69 10.01 -9.88 9.20
CA ALA A 69 11.00 -9.00 9.81
C ALA A 69 10.84 -7.56 9.29
N ASP A 70 10.76 -7.37 7.98
CA ASP A 70 10.56 -6.05 7.36
C ASP A 70 9.26 -5.40 7.84
N ARG A 71 8.17 -6.17 7.92
CA ARG A 71 6.89 -5.67 8.45
C ARG A 71 6.96 -5.29 9.92
N ALA A 72 7.65 -6.09 10.74
CA ALA A 72 7.81 -5.80 12.16
C ALA A 72 8.69 -4.56 12.38
N SER A 73 9.77 -4.42 11.59
CA SER A 73 10.62 -3.23 11.56
C SER A 73 9.81 -1.98 11.21
N ALA A 74 9.06 -2.01 10.10
CA ALA A 74 8.23 -0.90 9.67
C ALA A 74 7.13 -0.55 10.70
N ALA A 75 6.50 -1.56 11.32
CA ALA A 75 5.50 -1.35 12.35
C ALA A 75 6.09 -0.66 13.58
N TYR A 76 7.28 -1.11 14.05
CA TYR A 76 7.98 -0.49 15.16
C TYR A 76 8.29 0.99 14.87
N ASP A 77 8.82 1.28 13.68
CA ASP A 77 9.15 2.63 13.24
C ASP A 77 7.94 3.57 13.24
N ILE A 78 6.78 3.06 12.81
CA ILE A 78 5.52 3.81 12.81
C ILE A 78 5.06 4.08 14.24
N GLU A 79 5.09 3.08 15.11
CA GLU A 79 4.61 3.19 16.49
C GLU A 79 5.46 4.14 17.34
N HIS A 80 6.77 4.16 17.12
CA HIS A 80 7.73 4.94 17.91
C HIS A 80 8.06 6.31 17.30
N THR A 81 7.45 6.65 16.16
CA THR A 81 7.56 7.99 15.55
C THR A 81 6.18 8.66 15.49
N PRO A 82 5.81 9.49 16.49
CA PRO A 82 4.49 10.11 16.57
C PRO A 82 4.10 10.91 15.32
N GLU A 83 5.07 11.58 14.70
CA GLU A 83 4.84 12.34 13.46
C GLU A 83 4.45 11.44 12.29
N LYS A 84 5.18 10.33 12.08
CA LYS A 84 4.84 9.34 11.03
C LYS A 84 3.48 8.72 11.31
N LYS A 85 3.19 8.37 12.57
CA LYS A 85 1.89 7.81 12.96
C LYS A 85 0.75 8.78 12.67
N ALA A 86 0.90 10.04 13.06
CA ALA A 86 -0.09 11.09 12.82
C ALA A 86 -0.25 11.42 11.32
N GLN A 87 0.80 11.28 10.51
CA GLN A 87 0.71 11.38 9.04
C GLN A 87 -0.12 10.23 8.46
N ILE A 88 0.19 8.99 8.82
CA ILE A 88 -0.54 7.79 8.36
C ILE A 88 -2.01 7.84 8.79
N GLU A 89 -2.30 8.30 10.00
CA GLU A 89 -3.68 8.47 10.48
C GLU A 89 -4.43 9.55 9.71
N ARG A 90 -3.78 10.68 9.39
CA ARG A 90 -4.34 11.72 8.54
C ARG A 90 -4.61 11.22 7.12
N GLU A 91 -3.69 10.48 6.52
CA GLU A 91 -3.89 9.85 5.21
C GLU A 91 -5.06 8.86 5.23
N LYS A 92 -5.13 7.99 6.25
CA LYS A 92 -6.26 7.07 6.42
C LYS A 92 -7.60 7.81 6.56
N ALA A 93 -7.63 8.92 7.30
CA ALA A 93 -8.83 9.74 7.43
C ALA A 93 -9.22 10.42 6.11
N LYS A 94 -8.25 10.96 5.36
CA LYS A 94 -8.46 11.52 4.01
C LYS A 94 -9.03 10.45 3.06
N ILE A 95 -8.46 9.25 3.05
CA ILE A 95 -8.91 8.12 2.23
C ILE A 95 -10.33 7.71 2.64
N ALA A 96 -10.62 7.55 3.93
CA ALA A 96 -11.94 7.17 4.42
C ALA A 96 -13.03 8.18 4.00
N GLN A 97 -12.73 9.48 4.04
CA GLN A 97 -13.63 10.52 3.53
C GLN A 97 -13.82 10.43 2.02
N TYR A 98 -12.74 10.19 1.27
CA TYR A 98 -12.79 10.00 -0.19
C TYR A 98 -13.58 8.75 -0.60
N GLU A 99 -13.56 7.69 0.21
CA GLU A 99 -14.28 6.45 -0.05
C GLU A 99 -15.76 6.47 0.39
N ALA A 100 -16.15 7.39 1.27
CA ALA A 100 -17.50 7.48 1.84
C ALA A 100 -18.59 7.63 0.76
N GLY A 101 -18.27 8.29 -0.37
CA GLY A 101 -19.20 8.48 -1.50
C GLY A 101 -19.06 7.49 -2.65
N LYS A 102 -18.11 6.54 -2.60
CA LYS A 102 -17.86 5.62 -3.72
C LYS A 102 -18.85 4.47 -3.74
N THR A 103 -19.34 4.16 -4.94
CA THR A 103 -20.09 2.93 -5.21
C THR A 103 -19.20 1.68 -5.05
N ALA A 104 -19.81 0.51 -4.81
CA ALA A 104 -19.07 -0.75 -4.65
C ALA A 104 -18.15 -1.06 -5.85
N LEU A 105 -18.60 -0.74 -7.08
CA LEU A 105 -17.80 -0.91 -8.29
C LEU A 105 -16.57 0.02 -8.31
N GLN A 106 -16.74 1.30 -7.92
CA GLN A 106 -15.63 2.25 -7.86
C GLN A 106 -14.62 1.89 -6.78
N ARG A 107 -15.08 1.36 -5.64
CA ARG A 107 -14.19 0.83 -4.59
C ARG A 107 -13.40 -0.37 -5.11
N ALA A 108 -14.06 -1.32 -5.77
CA ALA A 108 -13.38 -2.48 -6.38
C ALA A 108 -12.34 -2.07 -7.42
N GLN A 109 -12.65 -1.09 -8.27
CA GLN A 109 -11.70 -0.55 -9.26
C GLN A 109 -10.52 0.15 -8.62
N THR A 110 -10.75 0.98 -7.58
CA THR A 110 -9.68 1.65 -6.83
C THR A 110 -8.76 0.62 -6.18
N TRP A 111 -9.34 -0.34 -5.45
CA TRP A 111 -8.60 -1.42 -4.79
C TRP A 111 -7.79 -2.25 -5.78
N ALA A 112 -8.35 -2.56 -6.95
CA ALA A 112 -7.65 -3.30 -8.00
C ALA A 112 -6.44 -2.52 -8.56
N GLY A 113 -6.56 -1.20 -8.69
CA GLY A 113 -5.45 -0.32 -9.09
C GLY A 113 -4.32 -0.30 -8.06
N GLU A 114 -4.66 -0.15 -6.78
CA GLU A 114 -3.70 -0.16 -5.66
C GLU A 114 -3.00 -1.51 -5.50
N ASN A 115 -3.74 -2.61 -5.74
CA ASN A 115 -3.25 -3.97 -5.60
C ASN A 115 -2.84 -4.60 -6.93
N ARG A 116 -2.44 -3.79 -7.93
CA ARG A 116 -2.09 -4.28 -9.27
C ARG A 116 -1.07 -5.42 -9.24
N TYR A 117 0.03 -5.27 -8.51
CA TYR A 117 1.10 -6.29 -8.49
C TYR A 117 0.69 -7.56 -7.72
N PRO A 118 0.08 -7.48 -6.53
CA PRO A 118 -0.51 -8.64 -5.89
C PRO A 118 -1.53 -9.38 -6.76
N ILE A 119 -2.38 -8.66 -7.48
CA ILE A 119 -3.38 -9.24 -8.39
C ILE A 119 -2.71 -9.94 -9.57
N LEU A 120 -1.71 -9.30 -10.20
CA LEU A 120 -0.93 -9.90 -11.28
C LEU A 120 -0.21 -11.18 -10.79
N PHE A 121 0.36 -11.15 -9.59
CA PHE A 121 0.97 -12.33 -8.98
C PHE A 121 -0.06 -13.43 -8.71
N GLY A 122 -1.21 -13.09 -8.13
CA GLY A 122 -2.30 -14.04 -7.88
C GLY A 122 -2.82 -14.66 -9.18
N PHE A 123 -3.03 -13.85 -10.21
CA PHE A 123 -3.42 -14.32 -11.55
C PHE A 123 -2.36 -15.25 -12.14
N TRP A 124 -1.06 -14.94 -11.99
CA TRP A 124 0.03 -15.80 -12.46
C TRP A 124 0.04 -17.16 -11.73
N VAL A 125 -0.14 -17.18 -10.41
CA VAL A 125 -0.25 -18.44 -9.65
C VAL A 125 -1.47 -19.23 -10.10
N VAL A 126 -2.62 -18.58 -10.25
CA VAL A 126 -3.87 -19.21 -10.72
C VAL A 126 -3.72 -19.73 -12.14
N SER A 127 -3.06 -19.01 -13.04
CA SER A 127 -2.87 -19.43 -14.43
C SER A 127 -1.94 -20.64 -14.52
N MET A 128 -0.87 -20.67 -13.72
CA MET A 128 0.01 -21.84 -13.61
C MET A 128 -0.72 -23.06 -13.03
N ALA A 129 -1.42 -22.89 -11.91
CA ALA A 129 -2.15 -23.96 -11.26
C ALA A 129 -3.29 -24.48 -12.15
N GLY A 130 -4.03 -23.58 -12.79
CA GLY A 130 -5.10 -23.91 -13.74
C GLY A 130 -4.58 -24.64 -14.97
N SER A 131 -3.49 -24.16 -15.57
CA SER A 131 -2.85 -24.81 -16.71
C SER A 131 -2.37 -26.21 -16.35
N PHE A 132 -1.72 -26.37 -15.20
CA PHE A 132 -1.28 -27.68 -14.72
C PHE A 132 -2.46 -28.61 -14.45
N TYR A 133 -3.53 -28.12 -13.83
CA TYR A 133 -4.75 -28.89 -13.57
C TYR A 133 -5.41 -29.38 -14.87
N LEU A 134 -5.59 -28.50 -15.85
CA LEU A 134 -6.17 -28.84 -17.16
C LEU A 134 -5.33 -29.88 -17.90
N VAL A 135 -4.02 -29.68 -17.97
CA VAL A 135 -3.09 -30.61 -18.66
C VAL A 135 -3.02 -31.95 -17.95
N ASN A 136 -3.03 -31.97 -16.61
CA ASN A 136 -2.94 -33.21 -15.85
C ASN A 136 -4.19 -34.09 -16.00
N ARG A 137 -5.36 -33.49 -16.28
CA ARG A 137 -6.64 -34.18 -16.50
C ARG A 137 -6.71 -34.91 -17.85
N ASN A 138 -5.87 -34.58 -18.82
CA ASN A 138 -5.86 -35.27 -20.12
C ASN A 138 -5.15 -36.65 -20.00
N PRO A 139 -5.84 -37.79 -20.22
CA PRO A 139 -5.23 -39.12 -20.11
C PRO A 139 -4.38 -39.51 -21.33
N TYR A 140 -4.52 -38.81 -22.46
CA TYR A 140 -3.87 -39.18 -23.74
C TYR A 140 -2.45 -38.62 -23.90
N LEU A 141 -1.91 -37.95 -22.88
CA LEU A 141 -0.58 -37.33 -22.91
C LEU A 141 0.36 -38.02 -21.92
N SER A 142 1.59 -38.30 -22.38
CA SER A 142 2.66 -38.78 -21.50
C SER A 142 3.09 -37.69 -20.51
N GLY A 143 3.70 -38.09 -19.40
CA GLY A 143 4.12 -37.15 -18.34
C GLY A 143 5.10 -36.06 -18.83
N SER A 144 5.97 -36.38 -19.78
CA SER A 144 6.89 -35.41 -20.41
C SER A 144 6.14 -34.42 -21.31
N GLN A 145 5.16 -34.88 -22.09
CA GLN A 145 4.31 -34.02 -22.93
C GLN A 145 3.48 -33.05 -22.08
N LYS A 146 2.93 -33.53 -20.96
CA LYS A 146 2.22 -32.69 -19.99
C LYS A 146 3.09 -31.56 -19.45
N LEU A 147 4.36 -31.85 -19.13
CA LEU A 147 5.29 -30.84 -18.63
C LEU A 147 5.59 -29.75 -19.68
N VAL A 148 5.82 -30.15 -20.93
CA VAL A 148 6.10 -29.22 -22.04
C VAL A 148 4.88 -28.33 -22.31
N GLN A 149 3.68 -28.92 -22.38
CA GLN A 149 2.45 -28.16 -22.62
C GLN A 149 2.13 -27.23 -21.45
N ALA A 150 2.29 -27.67 -20.20
CA ALA A 150 2.07 -26.83 -19.04
C ALA A 150 2.98 -25.59 -19.04
N ARG A 151 4.25 -25.74 -19.45
CA ARG A 151 5.18 -24.61 -19.60
C ARG A 151 4.75 -23.66 -20.72
N MET A 152 4.34 -24.19 -21.86
CA MET A 152 3.86 -23.38 -22.99
C MET A 152 2.60 -22.58 -22.63
N TYR A 153 1.64 -23.18 -21.92
CA TYR A 153 0.45 -22.47 -21.43
C TYR A 153 0.79 -21.42 -20.36
N ALA A 154 1.70 -21.73 -19.43
CA ALA A 154 2.14 -20.76 -18.44
C ALA A 154 2.81 -19.53 -19.09
N GLN A 155 3.72 -19.77 -20.04
CA GLN A 155 4.38 -18.71 -20.81
C GLN A 155 3.36 -17.89 -21.62
N GLY A 156 2.46 -18.55 -22.35
CA GLY A 156 1.40 -17.89 -23.10
C GLY A 156 0.47 -17.05 -22.22
N SER A 157 0.09 -17.57 -21.05
CA SER A 157 -0.76 -16.84 -20.10
C SER A 157 -0.08 -15.60 -19.52
N THR A 158 1.23 -15.67 -19.28
CA THR A 158 2.02 -14.53 -18.81
C THR A 158 2.10 -13.45 -19.89
N LEU A 159 2.34 -13.85 -21.15
CA LEU A 159 2.36 -12.92 -22.27
C LEU A 159 0.99 -12.26 -22.46
N ALA A 160 -0.09 -13.03 -22.42
CA ALA A 160 -1.44 -12.50 -22.51
C ALA A 160 -1.77 -11.50 -21.38
N LEU A 161 -1.33 -11.81 -20.15
CA LEU A 161 -1.48 -10.91 -19.00
C LEU A 161 -0.69 -9.61 -19.19
N LEU A 162 0.56 -9.69 -19.65
CA LEU A 162 1.37 -8.50 -19.95
C LEU A 162 0.70 -7.64 -21.03
N MET A 163 0.21 -8.25 -22.10
CA MET A 163 -0.53 -7.55 -23.15
C MET A 163 -1.80 -6.90 -22.62
N ALA A 164 -2.56 -7.58 -21.75
CA ALA A 164 -3.73 -7.03 -21.10
C ALA A 164 -3.39 -5.85 -20.18
N SER A 165 -2.32 -5.97 -19.39
CA SER A 165 -1.81 -4.88 -18.53
C SER A 165 -1.43 -3.66 -19.37
N PHE A 166 -0.70 -3.86 -20.47
CA PHE A 166 -0.33 -2.77 -21.37
C PHE A 166 -1.55 -2.15 -22.07
N ALA A 167 -2.55 -2.94 -22.44
CA ALA A 167 -3.78 -2.43 -23.04
C ALA A 167 -4.55 -1.54 -22.04
N VAL A 168 -4.63 -1.95 -20.77
CA VAL A 168 -5.26 -1.16 -19.71
C VAL A 168 -4.47 0.13 -19.47
N GLU A 169 -3.16 0.04 -19.30
CA GLU A 169 -2.28 1.20 -19.08
C GLU A 169 -2.30 2.18 -20.26
N GLY A 170 -2.28 1.67 -21.51
CA GLY A 170 -2.44 2.48 -22.71
C GLY A 170 -3.82 3.15 -22.80
N SER A 171 -4.88 2.47 -22.36
CA SER A 171 -6.23 3.04 -22.32
C SER A 171 -6.39 4.12 -21.25
N ASP A 172 -5.74 3.97 -20.10
CA ASP A 172 -5.72 4.96 -19.03
C ASP A 172 -4.86 6.17 -19.41
N ALA A 173 -3.74 5.95 -20.10
CA ALA A 173 -2.92 7.01 -20.68
C ALA A 173 -3.69 7.81 -21.75
N ALA A 174 -4.45 7.13 -22.62
CA ALA A 174 -5.29 7.78 -23.63
C ALA A 174 -6.47 8.57 -23.02
N LYS A 175 -6.97 8.17 -21.84
CA LYS A 175 -8.02 8.87 -21.09
C LYS A 175 -7.50 10.02 -20.22
N GLY A 176 -6.19 10.30 -20.25
CA GLY A 176 -5.60 11.41 -19.52
C GLY A 176 -5.45 11.18 -18.02
N LYS A 177 -5.53 9.93 -17.53
CA LYS A 177 -5.19 9.55 -16.15
C LYS A 177 -3.67 9.53 -15.93
N GLY A 178 -3.02 10.62 -16.27
CA GLY A 178 -1.60 10.85 -16.03
C GLY A 178 -1.36 11.46 -14.65
N ARG A 179 -0.30 12.27 -14.54
CA ARG A 179 0.09 12.97 -13.29
C ARG A 179 -0.99 13.84 -12.65
N TRP A 180 -2.05 14.16 -13.39
CA TRP A 180 -3.16 15.00 -12.93
C TRP A 180 -4.47 14.38 -13.41
N GLU A 181 -5.32 13.96 -12.47
CA GLU A 181 -6.68 13.48 -12.78
C GLU A 181 -7.68 14.52 -12.28
N THR A 182 -8.59 14.97 -13.16
CA THR A 182 -9.68 15.86 -12.76
C THR A 182 -10.79 15.00 -12.17
N VAL A 183 -10.86 14.96 -10.84
CA VAL A 183 -11.90 14.22 -10.11
C VAL A 183 -13.00 15.21 -9.71
N LYS A 184 -14.25 14.84 -10.00
CA LYS A 184 -15.43 15.58 -9.51
C LYS A 184 -15.63 15.24 -8.04
N VAL A 185 -15.28 16.17 -7.16
CA VAL A 185 -15.40 16.04 -5.71
C VAL A 185 -16.64 16.81 -5.26
N LEU A 186 -17.40 16.24 -4.33
CA LEU A 186 -18.56 16.87 -3.72
C LEU A 186 -18.12 18.10 -2.92
N ASP A 187 -18.76 19.26 -3.14
CA ASP A 187 -18.39 20.52 -2.50
C ASP A 187 -18.51 20.44 -0.96
N PRO A 188 -17.41 20.59 -0.19
CA PRO A 188 -17.43 20.54 1.27
C PRO A 188 -18.18 21.68 1.95
N ASN A 189 -18.50 22.78 1.24
CA ASN A 189 -19.17 23.95 1.80
C ASN A 189 -20.65 24.08 1.39
N ASP A 190 -21.19 23.10 0.66
CA ASP A 190 -22.60 23.08 0.23
C ASP A 190 -23.45 22.19 1.17
N PRO A 191 -24.35 22.75 1.99
CA PRO A 191 -25.21 21.95 2.88
C PRO A 191 -26.17 21.04 2.11
N THR A 192 -26.36 21.26 0.81
CA THR A 192 -27.29 20.48 -0.03
C THR A 192 -26.63 19.34 -0.80
N HIS A 193 -25.30 19.21 -0.77
CA HIS A 193 -24.53 18.15 -1.44
C HIS A 193 -24.90 17.93 -2.93
N LYS A 194 -25.20 19.01 -3.67
CA LYS A 194 -25.62 18.90 -5.08
C LYS A 194 -24.56 19.36 -6.08
N HIS A 195 -23.61 20.17 -5.63
CA HIS A 195 -22.57 20.70 -6.51
C HIS A 195 -21.29 19.86 -6.47
N MET A 196 -20.88 19.41 -7.66
CA MET A 196 -19.62 18.70 -7.89
C MET A 196 -18.59 19.70 -8.41
N ILE A 197 -17.49 19.89 -7.68
CA ILE A 197 -16.37 20.75 -8.10
C ILE A 197 -15.32 19.88 -8.80
N GLU A 198 -14.83 20.36 -9.93
CA GLU A 198 -13.72 19.74 -10.64
C GLU A 198 -12.41 20.05 -9.92
N LYS A 199 -11.84 19.06 -9.23
CA LYS A 199 -10.55 19.18 -8.54
C LYS A 199 -9.50 18.40 -9.31
N ARG A 200 -8.42 19.08 -9.73
CA ARG A 200 -7.22 18.41 -10.24
C ARG A 200 -6.49 17.76 -9.07
N ILE A 201 -6.49 16.43 -9.03
CA ILE A 201 -5.78 15.63 -8.04
C ILE A 201 -4.46 15.16 -8.67
N HIS A 202 -3.35 15.44 -7.99
CA HIS A 202 -2.03 14.91 -8.35
C HIS A 202 -1.90 13.48 -7.84
N HIS A 203 -1.39 12.58 -8.67
CA HIS A 203 -1.07 11.22 -8.25
C HIS A 203 0.45 11.10 -8.02
N GLU A 204 0.85 10.62 -6.84
CA GLU A 204 2.25 10.39 -6.51
C GLU A 204 2.86 9.29 -7.41
N ARG A 205 4.07 9.52 -7.90
CA ARG A 205 4.84 8.56 -8.70
C ARG A 205 5.47 7.48 -7.84
N TYR A 206 5.77 7.79 -6.59
CA TYR A 206 6.28 6.89 -5.56
C TYR A 206 5.83 7.42 -4.20
N ALA A 207 5.65 6.51 -3.24
CA ALA A 207 5.18 6.86 -1.90
C ALA A 207 6.08 7.94 -1.27
N GLY A 208 5.48 9.09 -0.96
CA GLY A 208 6.16 10.21 -0.30
C GLY A 208 6.65 11.33 -1.23
N GLU A 209 6.30 11.31 -2.53
CA GLU A 209 6.64 12.40 -3.45
C GLU A 209 6.01 13.74 -3.05
N ASP A 210 4.80 13.75 -2.47
CA ASP A 210 4.11 14.98 -2.07
C ASP A 210 4.24 15.26 -0.55
N GLN A 211 5.01 14.47 0.20
CA GLN A 211 5.24 14.70 1.64
C GLN A 211 5.78 16.10 1.94
N TRP A 212 6.64 16.64 1.06
CA TRP A 212 7.15 18.00 1.22
C TRP A 212 6.08 19.06 0.98
N ARG A 213 5.11 18.81 0.09
CA ARG A 213 3.97 19.71 -0.14
C ARG A 213 3.05 19.74 1.07
N ASP A 214 2.72 18.58 1.62
CA ASP A 214 1.91 18.45 2.83
C ASP A 214 2.60 19.11 4.04
N MET A 215 3.94 19.02 4.14
CA MET A 215 4.72 19.73 5.16
C MET A 215 4.66 21.26 4.98
N ILE A 216 4.76 21.76 3.73
CA ILE A 216 4.64 23.19 3.43
C ILE A 216 3.23 23.69 3.73
N GLU A 217 2.19 22.98 3.29
CA GLU A 217 0.79 23.35 3.53
C GLU A 217 0.50 23.42 5.04
N ALA A 218 1.01 22.46 5.82
CA ALA A 218 0.89 22.48 7.28
C ALA A 218 1.66 23.63 7.95
N GLU A 219 2.78 24.08 7.37
CA GLU A 219 3.54 25.23 7.87
C GLU A 219 2.86 26.56 7.47
N GLU A 220 2.35 26.66 6.25
CA GLU A 220 1.57 27.80 5.78
C GLU A 220 0.29 28.00 6.61
N ALA A 221 -0.41 26.90 6.95
CA ALA A 221 -1.55 26.93 7.85
C ALA A 221 -1.16 27.48 9.23
N ARG A 222 -0.07 26.98 9.83
CA ARG A 222 0.46 27.49 11.11
C ARG A 222 0.86 28.95 11.05
N ILE A 223 1.49 29.39 9.97
CA ILE A 223 1.85 30.81 9.76
C ILE A 223 0.59 31.66 9.65
N ASN A 224 -0.43 31.20 8.93
CA ASN A 224 -1.70 31.91 8.81
C ASN A 224 -2.45 32.01 10.14
N GLU A 225 -2.49 30.94 10.94
CA GLU A 225 -3.05 30.97 12.30
C GLU A 225 -2.32 31.98 13.18
N ARG A 226 -0.96 31.98 13.15
CA ARG A 226 -0.15 32.96 13.88
C ARG A 226 -0.42 34.39 13.42
N LYS A 227 -0.53 34.62 12.10
CA LYS A 227 -0.87 35.94 11.53
C LYS A 227 -2.28 36.38 11.93
N ALA A 228 -3.26 35.48 11.94
CA ALA A 228 -4.62 35.75 12.35
C ALA A 228 -4.68 36.11 13.85
N ALA A 229 -4.00 35.34 14.70
CA ALA A 229 -3.90 35.62 16.13
C ALA A 229 -3.17 36.95 16.41
N ALA A 230 -2.12 37.28 15.65
CA ALA A 230 -1.42 38.56 15.76
C ALA A 230 -2.32 39.73 15.33
N LYS A 231 -3.08 39.59 14.23
CA LYS A 231 -4.06 40.59 13.79
C LYS A 231 -5.18 40.79 14.83
N ALA A 232 -5.69 39.73 15.42
CA ALA A 232 -6.71 39.81 16.47
C ALA A 232 -6.18 40.59 17.69
N LYS A 233 -4.95 40.29 18.15
CA LYS A 233 -4.30 41.03 19.25
C LYS A 233 -4.08 42.51 18.92
N ILE A 234 -3.69 42.82 17.68
CA ILE A 234 -3.52 44.22 17.24
C ILE A 234 -4.88 44.93 17.25
N GLN A 235 -5.93 44.30 16.74
CA GLN A 235 -7.29 44.85 16.73
C GLN A 235 -7.82 45.09 18.16
N GLU A 236 -7.63 44.15 19.08
CA GLU A 236 -7.95 44.30 20.50
C GLU A 236 -7.18 45.46 21.14
N ALA A 237 -5.89 45.59 20.83
CA ALA A 237 -5.05 46.67 21.37
C ALA A 237 -5.42 48.06 20.82
N THR A 238 -5.79 48.19 19.54
CA THR A 238 -6.36 49.43 19.00
C THR A 238 -7.72 49.75 19.60
N ALA A 239 -8.62 48.76 19.71
CA ALA A 239 -9.93 48.97 20.31
C ALA A 239 -9.85 49.39 21.80
N ALA A 240 -8.85 48.88 22.54
CA ALA A 240 -8.58 49.30 23.90
C ALA A 240 -8.01 50.74 23.99
N LYS A 241 -7.12 51.13 23.06
CA LYS A 241 -6.61 52.50 22.97
C LYS A 241 -7.68 53.52 22.58
N ASP A 242 -8.55 53.17 21.64
CA ASP A 242 -9.64 54.04 21.19
C ASP A 242 -10.67 54.26 22.31
N LYS A 243 -10.93 53.24 23.15
CA LYS A 243 -11.75 53.38 24.37
C LYS A 243 -11.08 54.25 25.43
N ALA A 244 -9.78 54.09 25.66
CA ALA A 244 -9.04 54.88 26.64
C ALA A 244 -8.96 56.38 26.25
N ASN A 245 -8.79 56.68 24.96
CA ASN A 245 -8.84 58.06 24.47
C ASN A 245 -10.25 58.66 24.54
N ALA A 246 -11.29 57.86 24.31
CA ALA A 246 -12.68 58.32 24.44
C ALA A 246 -13.08 58.58 25.91
N GLU A 247 -12.48 57.92 26.89
CA GLU A 247 -12.68 58.20 28.32
C GLU A 247 -11.88 59.42 28.79
N SER A 248 -10.74 59.76 28.16
CA SER A 248 -9.95 60.95 28.52
C SER A 248 -10.47 62.28 27.93
N ASP A 249 -11.35 62.24 26.95
CA ASP A 249 -11.99 63.43 26.33
C ASP A 249 -13.31 63.85 27.04
N VAL A 250 -13.69 63.16 28.12
CA VAL A 250 -14.96 63.39 28.85
C VAL A 250 -14.75 64.03 30.24
N ASP A 251 -13.51 64.26 30.68
CA ASP A 251 -13.15 65.07 31.87
C ASP A 251 -12.61 66.45 31.48
#